data_AF-A0A7X6YS59-F1
#
_entry.id   AF-A0A7X6YS59-F1
#
_cell.length_a   1.000
_cell.length_b   1.000
_cell.length_c   1.000
_cell.angle_alpha   90.00
_cell.angle_beta   90.00
_cell.angle_gamma   90.00
#
_symmetry.space_group_name_H-M   'P 1'
#
loop_
_entity.id
_entity.type
_entity.pdbx_description
1 polymer ?
#
loop_
_entity_poly.entity_id
_entity_poly.type
_entity_poly.pdbx_seq_one_letter_code
_entity_poly.pdbx_strand_id
1 'polypeptide(L)'
;MKNTKRIIYAGFLIACGVILPIIFHIMPISIGPFFLPIHYSAYFAGGFFGPLVGAIVGLLTPLISYQLTSMPPNPVVIYIALETLTYGLIFGLLFYKKHFNIYLSLLIAMFCGRLANIFGNYLVAEVFLANISKPFILLNVLKNLSQGLVGAVIQMLIIPVVIKRVNTAFNFINIEKEEDHMKFNYLEPDKTCVLLLDNIVIYESKDNGVKPLVNYLYHNGIPQQDTILIDKVIGLAVANLVVYCGLKTVYGKTVSQPALELLKKHKVNVFYEVLVPNILRKDKTDICPLEKYVSTLVSPEAVYMGLVEIVINNNPLHLK
;
A
#
# COMPACT_ATOMS: atom_id res chain seq x y z
N MET A 1 7.20 2.84 -9.42
CA MET A 1 7.22 2.49 -10.86
C MET A 1 6.84 3.72 -11.66
N LYS A 2 7.65 4.15 -12.65
CA LYS A 2 7.29 5.30 -13.50
C LYS A 2 5.86 5.12 -14.08
N ASN A 3 5.05 6.18 -14.04
CA ASN A 3 3.63 6.15 -14.46
C ASN A 3 3.43 5.53 -15.84
N THR A 4 4.35 5.76 -16.79
CA THR A 4 4.30 5.17 -18.14
C THR A 4 4.27 3.63 -18.13
N LYS A 5 5.07 2.97 -17.28
CA LYS A 5 5.09 1.50 -17.21
C LYS A 5 3.77 0.96 -16.63
N ARG A 6 3.20 1.65 -15.63
CA ARG A 6 1.89 1.28 -15.04
C ARG A 6 0.79 1.31 -16.08
N ILE A 7 0.78 2.34 -16.93
CA ILE A 7 -0.20 2.48 -18.02
C ILE A 7 -0.05 1.34 -19.04
N ILE A 8 1.19 1.03 -19.46
CA ILE A 8 1.45 -0.06 -20.43
C ILE A 8 0.95 -1.41 -19.89
N TYR A 9 1.27 -1.75 -18.64
CA TYR A 9 0.83 -3.02 -18.06
C TYR A 9 -0.68 -3.07 -17.80
N ALA A 10 -1.30 -1.95 -17.41
CA ALA A 10 -2.76 -1.87 -17.30
C ALA A 10 -3.43 -2.12 -18.66
N GLY A 11 -2.93 -1.48 -19.73
CA GLY A 11 -3.40 -1.71 -21.10
C GLY A 11 -3.22 -3.17 -21.55
N PHE A 12 -2.07 -3.77 -21.25
CA PHE A 12 -1.83 -5.19 -21.51
C PHE A 12 -2.83 -6.10 -20.78
N LEU A 13 -3.11 -5.85 -19.49
CA LEU A 13 -4.08 -6.63 -18.73
C LEU A 13 -5.52 -6.48 -19.26
N ILE A 14 -5.90 -5.29 -19.73
CA ILE A 14 -7.18 -5.08 -20.43
C ILE A 14 -7.22 -5.94 -21.69
N ALA A 15 -6.18 -5.90 -22.53
CA ALA A 15 -6.11 -6.71 -23.74
C ALA A 15 -6.23 -8.21 -23.44
N CYS A 16 -5.50 -8.71 -22.44
CA CYS A 16 -5.64 -10.09 -21.97
C CYS A 16 -7.06 -10.41 -21.49
N GLY A 17 -7.69 -9.50 -20.73
CA GLY A 17 -9.04 -9.67 -20.22
C GLY A 17 -10.13 -9.68 -21.31
N VAL A 18 -9.88 -9.05 -22.46
CA VAL A 18 -10.74 -9.12 -23.66
C VAL A 18 -10.50 -10.39 -24.47
N ILE A 19 -9.23 -10.77 -24.67
CA ILE A 19 -8.86 -11.91 -25.52
C ILE A 19 -9.18 -13.25 -24.85
N LEU A 20 -8.98 -13.35 -23.53
CA LEU A 20 -9.12 -14.61 -22.81
C LEU A 20 -10.55 -15.19 -22.90
N PRO A 21 -11.63 -14.42 -22.70
CA PRO A 21 -13.00 -14.90 -22.96
C PRO A 21 -13.22 -15.39 -24.39
N ILE A 22 -12.66 -14.70 -25.40
CA ILE A 22 -12.82 -15.07 -26.82
C ILE A 22 -12.29 -16.48 -27.07
N ILE A 23 -11.13 -16.82 -26.51
CA ILE A 23 -10.55 -18.17 -26.62
C ILE A 23 -11.52 -19.22 -26.08
N PHE A 24 -12.12 -18.97 -24.90
CA PHE A 24 -13.07 -19.90 -24.29
C PHE A 24 -14.41 -19.99 -25.03
N HIS A 25 -14.80 -18.96 -25.80
CA HIS A 25 -16.00 -18.98 -26.63
C HIS A 25 -15.83 -19.71 -27.96
N ILE A 26 -14.60 -19.78 -28.50
CA ILE A 26 -14.30 -20.52 -29.73
C ILE A 26 -14.27 -22.04 -29.50
N MET A 27 -14.04 -22.48 -28.25
CA MET A 27 -13.99 -23.91 -27.94
C MET A 27 -15.37 -24.56 -28.05
N PRO A 28 -15.48 -25.78 -28.60
CA PRO A 28 -16.75 -26.48 -28.81
C PRO A 28 -17.46 -26.89 -27.50
N ILE A 29 -16.77 -26.80 -26.36
CA ILE A 29 -17.32 -27.07 -25.03
C ILE A 29 -17.48 -25.74 -24.31
N SER A 30 -18.69 -25.44 -23.82
CA SER A 30 -18.98 -24.20 -23.06
C SER A 30 -18.35 -24.23 -21.67
N ILE A 31 -17.04 -23.97 -21.62
CA ILE A 31 -16.25 -23.91 -20.38
C ILE A 31 -16.11 -22.50 -19.81
N GLY A 32 -16.49 -21.47 -20.57
CA GLY A 32 -16.39 -20.06 -20.16
C GLY A 32 -16.99 -19.75 -18.78
N PRO A 33 -18.23 -20.20 -18.46
CA PRO A 33 -18.84 -19.99 -17.15
C PRO A 33 -18.07 -20.63 -15.98
N PHE A 34 -17.29 -21.69 -16.23
CA PHE A 34 -16.50 -22.35 -15.20
C PHE A 34 -15.22 -21.59 -14.86
N PHE A 35 -14.60 -20.91 -15.83
CA PHE A 35 -13.35 -20.18 -15.61
C PHE A 35 -13.56 -18.70 -15.27
N LEU A 36 -14.70 -18.11 -15.64
CA LEU A 36 -15.00 -16.70 -15.39
C LEU A 36 -13.86 -15.75 -15.89
N PRO A 37 -13.40 -15.90 -17.15
CA PRO A 37 -12.13 -15.33 -17.64
C PRO A 37 -12.03 -13.80 -17.57
N ILE A 38 -13.15 -13.09 -17.61
CA ILE A 38 -13.18 -11.62 -17.63
C ILE A 38 -12.75 -10.98 -16.30
N HIS A 39 -12.78 -11.73 -15.19
CA HIS A 39 -12.49 -11.17 -13.85
C HIS A 39 -10.99 -11.16 -13.51
N TYR A 40 -10.17 -11.97 -14.19
CA TYR A 40 -8.75 -12.11 -13.87
C TYR A 40 -7.97 -10.80 -14.07
N SER A 41 -8.26 -10.04 -15.12
CA SER A 41 -7.56 -8.78 -15.40
C SER A 41 -7.70 -7.79 -14.24
N ALA A 42 -8.88 -7.71 -13.62
CA ALA A 42 -9.15 -6.85 -12.47
C ALA A 42 -8.34 -7.27 -11.23
N TYR A 43 -8.33 -8.57 -10.91
CA TYR A 43 -7.56 -9.09 -9.78
C TYR A 43 -6.05 -8.91 -9.97
N PHE A 44 -5.54 -9.18 -11.17
CA PHE A 44 -4.12 -8.97 -11.47
C PHE A 44 -3.75 -7.49 -11.43
N ALA A 45 -4.56 -6.60 -12.00
CA ALA A 45 -4.32 -5.18 -11.94
C ALA A 45 -4.34 -4.64 -10.50
N GLY A 46 -5.32 -5.08 -9.70
CA GLY A 46 -5.41 -4.72 -8.28
C GLY A 46 -4.24 -5.27 -7.47
N GLY A 47 -3.84 -6.51 -7.72
CA GLY A 47 -2.74 -7.17 -7.00
C GLY A 47 -1.34 -6.69 -7.37
N PHE A 48 -1.13 -6.24 -8.61
CA PHE A 48 0.17 -5.75 -9.08
C PHE A 48 0.34 -4.24 -8.96
N PHE A 49 -0.74 -3.47 -9.12
CA PHE A 49 -0.66 -2.01 -9.31
C PHE A 49 -1.61 -1.20 -8.42
N GLY A 50 -2.28 -1.88 -7.48
CA GLY A 50 -3.09 -1.26 -6.43
C GLY A 50 -4.55 -0.99 -6.77
N PRO A 51 -5.32 -0.48 -5.79
CA PRO A 51 -6.78 -0.43 -5.83
C PRO A 51 -7.34 0.39 -7.00
N LEU A 52 -6.77 1.57 -7.26
CA LEU A 52 -7.27 2.46 -8.32
C LEU A 52 -7.07 1.85 -9.72
N VAL A 53 -5.89 1.26 -9.98
CA VAL A 53 -5.61 0.61 -11.25
C VAL A 53 -6.46 -0.64 -11.41
N GLY A 54 -6.62 -1.43 -10.36
CA GLY A 54 -7.55 -2.57 -10.33
C GLY A 54 -8.98 -2.18 -10.68
N ALA A 55 -9.49 -1.09 -10.08
CA ALA A 55 -10.83 -0.58 -10.34
C ALA A 55 -11.01 -0.14 -11.80
N ILE A 56 -10.05 0.64 -12.34
CA ILE A 56 -10.11 1.14 -13.72
C ILE A 56 -10.03 -0.03 -14.71
N VAL A 57 -9.08 -0.95 -14.54
CA VAL A 57 -8.96 -2.14 -15.41
C VAL A 57 -10.22 -3.00 -15.31
N GLY A 58 -10.75 -3.19 -14.09
CA GLY A 58 -11.98 -3.93 -13.86
C GLY A 58 -13.19 -3.30 -14.54
N LEU A 59 -13.32 -1.98 -14.52
CA LEU A 59 -14.41 -1.27 -15.20
C LEU A 59 -14.26 -1.30 -16.73
N LEU A 60 -13.08 -1.00 -17.24
CA LEU A 60 -12.85 -0.83 -18.67
C LEU A 60 -12.83 -2.15 -19.43
N THR A 61 -12.36 -3.25 -18.81
CA THR A 61 -12.24 -4.54 -19.51
C THR A 61 -13.59 -5.02 -20.08
N PRO A 62 -14.69 -5.12 -19.29
CA PRO A 62 -15.97 -5.56 -19.83
C PRO A 62 -16.59 -4.58 -20.83
N LEU A 63 -16.40 -3.27 -20.62
CA LEU A 63 -16.92 -2.25 -21.54
C LEU A 63 -16.24 -2.33 -22.91
N ILE A 64 -14.92 -2.46 -22.94
CA ILE A 64 -14.14 -2.63 -24.17
C ILE A 64 -14.46 -3.98 -24.82
N SER A 65 -14.58 -5.05 -24.02
CA SER A 65 -15.01 -6.36 -24.52
C SER A 65 -16.35 -6.29 -25.23
N TYR A 66 -17.34 -5.62 -24.62
CA TYR A 66 -18.67 -5.44 -25.23
C TYR A 66 -18.58 -4.66 -26.55
N GLN A 67 -17.82 -3.57 -26.58
CA GLN A 67 -17.67 -2.76 -27.79
C GLN A 67 -17.05 -3.54 -28.95
N LEU A 68 -16.14 -4.47 -28.66
CA LEU A 68 -15.42 -5.23 -29.68
C LEU A 68 -16.13 -6.54 -30.08
N THR A 69 -16.84 -7.17 -29.14
CA THR A 69 -17.34 -8.54 -29.31
C THR A 69 -18.85 -8.68 -29.13
N SER A 70 -19.54 -7.60 -28.73
CA SER A 70 -20.92 -7.61 -28.24
C SER A 70 -21.15 -8.48 -26.99
N MET A 71 -20.08 -8.91 -26.30
CA MET A 71 -20.13 -9.70 -25.06
C MET A 71 -19.34 -9.02 -23.91
N PRO A 72 -19.88 -8.98 -22.67
CA PRO A 72 -21.22 -9.43 -22.28
C PRO A 72 -22.32 -8.56 -22.92
N PRO A 73 -23.51 -9.09 -23.26
CA PRO A 73 -24.54 -8.31 -23.95
C PRO A 73 -25.09 -7.18 -23.07
N ASN A 74 -25.64 -6.13 -23.67
CA ASN A 74 -26.38 -5.08 -22.95
C ASN A 74 -27.75 -5.64 -22.48
N PRO A 75 -28.16 -5.50 -21.20
CA PRO A 75 -27.54 -4.73 -20.11
C PRO A 75 -26.67 -5.51 -19.13
N VAL A 76 -26.36 -6.78 -19.42
CA VAL A 76 -25.46 -7.62 -18.60
C VAL A 76 -24.09 -6.97 -18.37
N VAL A 77 -23.55 -6.32 -19.40
CA VAL A 77 -22.26 -5.60 -19.31
C VAL A 77 -22.20 -4.62 -18.14
N ILE A 78 -23.31 -3.96 -17.79
CA ILE A 78 -23.35 -2.91 -16.77
C ILE A 78 -23.02 -3.49 -15.40
N TYR A 79 -23.75 -4.52 -14.96
CA TYR A 79 -23.54 -5.09 -13.64
C TYR A 79 -22.30 -5.99 -13.56
N ILE A 80 -21.83 -6.56 -14.67
CA ILE A 80 -20.52 -7.23 -14.72
C ILE A 80 -19.39 -6.21 -14.57
N ALA A 81 -19.49 -5.03 -15.20
CA ALA A 81 -18.48 -3.98 -15.05
C ALA A 81 -18.41 -3.43 -13.62
N LEU A 82 -19.56 -3.30 -12.94
CA LEU A 82 -19.60 -2.94 -11.51
C LEU A 82 -18.98 -4.04 -10.63
N GLU A 83 -19.24 -5.32 -10.95
CA GLU A 83 -18.65 -6.46 -10.24
C GLU A 83 -17.12 -6.50 -10.36
N THR A 84 -16.59 -6.42 -11.58
CA THR A 84 -15.14 -6.49 -11.84
C THR A 84 -14.40 -5.24 -11.34
N LEU A 85 -15.00 -4.05 -11.43
CA LEU A 85 -14.52 -2.84 -10.76
C LEU A 85 -14.34 -3.12 -9.27
N THR A 86 -15.38 -3.67 -8.63
CA THR A 86 -15.36 -3.96 -7.19
C THR A 86 -14.30 -5.00 -6.84
N TYR A 87 -14.13 -6.05 -7.66
CA TYR A 87 -13.07 -7.04 -7.48
C TYR A 87 -11.68 -6.41 -7.49
N GLY A 88 -11.36 -5.62 -8.51
CA GLY A 88 -10.05 -4.96 -8.60
C GLY A 88 -9.82 -3.96 -7.47
N LEU A 89 -10.83 -3.18 -7.10
CA LEU A 89 -10.75 -2.18 -6.04
C LEU A 89 -10.52 -2.82 -4.67
N ILE A 90 -11.39 -3.75 -4.27
CA ILE A 90 -11.37 -4.35 -2.93
C ILE A 90 -10.15 -5.26 -2.78
N PHE A 91 -9.84 -6.07 -3.79
CA PHE A 91 -8.65 -6.92 -3.74
C PHE A 91 -7.37 -6.09 -3.67
N GLY A 92 -7.23 -5.06 -4.52
CA GLY A 92 -6.08 -4.14 -4.45
C GLY A 92 -6.01 -3.38 -3.13
N LEU A 93 -7.14 -2.98 -2.54
CA LEU A 93 -7.15 -2.31 -1.24
C LEU A 93 -6.64 -3.23 -0.12
N LEU A 94 -7.13 -4.47 -0.08
CA LEU A 94 -6.82 -5.41 0.99
C LEU A 94 -5.43 -6.03 0.84
N PHE A 95 -5.13 -6.60 -0.34
CA PHE A 95 -3.88 -7.32 -0.57
C PHE A 95 -2.71 -6.36 -0.84
N TYR A 96 -2.88 -5.39 -1.74
CA TYR A 96 -1.79 -4.51 -2.15
C TYR A 96 -1.56 -3.39 -1.12
N LYS A 97 -2.60 -2.62 -0.75
CA LYS A 97 -2.45 -1.47 0.15
C LYS A 97 -2.43 -1.82 1.65
N LYS A 98 -3.23 -2.80 2.10
CA LYS A 98 -3.32 -3.19 3.53
C LYS A 98 -2.50 -4.44 3.89
N HIS A 99 -1.86 -5.08 2.92
CA HIS A 99 -1.04 -6.28 3.11
C HIS A 99 -1.76 -7.43 3.83
N PHE A 100 -3.07 -7.58 3.62
CA PHE A 100 -3.83 -8.72 4.13
C PHE A 100 -3.45 -10.00 3.40
N ASN A 101 -3.77 -11.15 4.01
CA ASN A 101 -3.57 -12.46 3.39
C ASN A 101 -4.27 -12.50 2.02
N ILE A 102 -3.54 -12.96 0.99
CA ILE A 102 -4.03 -13.00 -0.39
C ILE A 102 -5.32 -13.79 -0.56
N TYR A 103 -5.48 -14.93 0.14
CA TYR A 103 -6.68 -15.76 0.05
C TYR A 103 -7.88 -15.08 0.71
N LEU A 104 -7.67 -14.47 1.88
CA LEU A 104 -8.73 -13.73 2.58
C LEU A 104 -9.15 -12.49 1.78
N SER A 105 -8.18 -11.80 1.18
CA SER A 105 -8.43 -10.64 0.32
C SER A 105 -9.25 -11.01 -0.91
N LEU A 106 -8.95 -12.15 -1.54
CA LEU A 106 -9.73 -12.68 -2.67
C LEU A 106 -11.16 -13.02 -2.24
N LEU A 107 -11.33 -13.73 -1.12
CA LEU A 107 -12.64 -14.14 -0.64
C LEU A 107 -13.54 -12.93 -0.33
N ILE A 108 -13.00 -11.92 0.36
CA ILE A 108 -13.74 -10.68 0.65
C ILE A 108 -14.06 -9.93 -0.64
N ALA A 109 -13.10 -9.81 -1.57
CA ALA A 109 -13.35 -9.16 -2.86
C ALA A 109 -14.44 -9.89 -3.65
N MET A 110 -14.39 -11.23 -3.73
CA MET A 110 -15.42 -12.06 -4.36
C MET A 110 -16.79 -11.80 -3.75
N PHE A 111 -16.90 -11.78 -2.42
CA PHE A 111 -18.17 -11.49 -1.76
C PHE A 111 -18.68 -10.08 -2.08
N CYS A 112 -17.83 -9.05 -1.97
CA CYS A 112 -18.21 -7.66 -2.27
C CYS A 112 -18.63 -7.47 -3.73
N GLY A 113 -17.90 -8.04 -4.70
CA GLY A 113 -18.29 -7.88 -6.10
C GLY A 113 -19.55 -8.67 -6.46
N ARG A 114 -19.86 -9.78 -5.79
CA ARG A 114 -21.17 -10.43 -5.92
C ARG A 114 -22.31 -9.54 -5.43
N LEU A 115 -22.12 -8.83 -4.31
CA LEU A 115 -23.09 -7.83 -3.86
C LEU A 115 -23.25 -6.69 -4.87
N ALA A 116 -22.14 -6.20 -5.44
CA ALA A 116 -22.18 -5.18 -6.48
C ALA A 116 -22.90 -5.66 -7.76
N ASN A 117 -22.71 -6.92 -8.16
CA ASN A 117 -23.40 -7.55 -9.28
C ASN A 117 -24.92 -7.58 -9.03
N ILE A 118 -25.35 -8.10 -7.87
CA ILE A 118 -26.76 -8.20 -7.49
C ILE A 118 -27.41 -6.81 -7.48
N PHE A 119 -26.74 -5.84 -6.86
CA PHE A 119 -27.20 -4.46 -6.80
C PHE A 119 -27.30 -3.82 -8.19
N GLY A 120 -26.27 -4.00 -9.04
CA GLY A 120 -26.29 -3.50 -10.41
C GLY A 120 -27.41 -4.12 -11.25
N ASN A 121 -27.64 -5.42 -11.11
CA ASN A 121 -28.73 -6.13 -11.78
C ASN A 121 -30.11 -5.61 -11.32
N TYR A 122 -30.27 -5.36 -10.01
CA TYR A 122 -31.48 -4.73 -9.47
C TYR A 122 -31.72 -3.35 -10.08
N LEU A 123 -30.71 -2.47 -10.11
CA LEU A 123 -30.83 -1.14 -10.72
C LEU A 123 -31.20 -1.20 -12.21
N VAL A 124 -30.59 -2.12 -12.95
CA VAL A 124 -30.92 -2.33 -14.37
C VAL A 124 -32.36 -2.80 -14.54
N ALA A 125 -32.84 -3.72 -13.70
CA ALA A 125 -34.21 -4.22 -13.77
C ALA A 125 -35.23 -3.09 -13.50
N GLU A 126 -35.01 -2.26 -12.49
CA GLU A 126 -35.87 -1.12 -12.15
C GLU A 126 -35.87 -0.05 -13.25
N VAL A 127 -34.72 0.27 -13.84
CA VAL A 127 -34.62 1.35 -14.82
C VAL A 127 -35.04 0.92 -16.24
N PHE A 128 -34.65 -0.28 -16.68
CA PHE A 128 -34.83 -0.72 -18.07
C PHE A 128 -35.98 -1.71 -18.27
N LEU A 129 -36.38 -2.46 -17.24
CA LEU A 129 -37.36 -3.55 -17.37
C LEU A 129 -38.67 -3.30 -16.63
N ALA A 130 -38.80 -2.19 -15.87
CA ALA A 130 -40.05 -1.77 -15.23
C ALA A 130 -41.23 -1.68 -16.22
N ASN A 131 -40.95 -1.39 -17.49
CA ASN A 131 -41.98 -1.28 -18.55
C ASN A 131 -42.25 -2.58 -19.33
N ILE A 132 -41.51 -3.68 -19.10
CA ILE A 132 -41.55 -4.89 -19.95
C ILE A 132 -42.09 -6.13 -19.19
N SER A 133 -42.63 -5.97 -18.00
CA SER A 133 -43.25 -7.07 -17.23
C SER A 133 -42.30 -8.25 -16.96
N LYS A 134 -40.98 -8.03 -16.97
CA LYS A 134 -39.96 -9.01 -16.56
C LYS A 134 -39.40 -8.58 -15.20
N PRO A 135 -40.06 -8.95 -14.09
CA PRO A 135 -39.61 -8.54 -12.76
C PRO A 135 -38.24 -9.12 -12.46
N PHE A 136 -37.51 -8.48 -11.54
CA PHE A 136 -36.35 -9.08 -10.92
C PHE A 136 -36.75 -10.39 -10.23
N ILE A 137 -36.24 -11.53 -10.74
CA ILE A 137 -36.52 -12.85 -10.18
C ILE A 137 -35.28 -13.33 -9.45
N LEU A 138 -35.32 -13.28 -8.11
CA LEU A 138 -34.24 -13.72 -7.23
C LEU A 138 -33.80 -15.17 -7.52
N LEU A 139 -34.73 -16.04 -7.93
CA LEU A 139 -34.45 -17.44 -8.30
C LEU A 139 -33.47 -17.57 -9.48
N ASN A 140 -33.49 -16.65 -10.45
CA ASN A 140 -32.55 -16.67 -11.58
C ASN A 140 -31.14 -16.25 -11.16
N VAL A 141 -31.05 -15.32 -10.21
CA VAL A 141 -29.78 -14.90 -9.60
C VAL A 141 -29.16 -16.05 -8.81
N LEU A 142 -29.98 -16.77 -8.02
CA LEU A 142 -29.55 -17.93 -7.24
C LEU A 142 -29.08 -19.10 -8.12
N LYS A 143 -29.72 -19.32 -9.28
CA LYS A 143 -29.30 -20.38 -10.22
C LYS A 143 -27.90 -20.11 -10.80
N ASN A 144 -27.60 -18.85 -11.11
CA ASN A 144 -26.30 -18.42 -11.63
C ASN A 144 -25.17 -18.49 -10.58
N LEU A 145 -25.52 -18.53 -9.29
CA LEU A 145 -24.55 -18.59 -8.18
C LEU A 145 -23.79 -19.92 -8.15
N SER A 146 -24.45 -21.04 -8.50
CA SER A 146 -23.86 -22.38 -8.45
C SER A 146 -22.69 -22.55 -9.44
N GLN A 147 -22.84 -22.07 -10.66
CA GLN A 147 -21.76 -22.05 -11.67
C GLN A 147 -20.64 -21.08 -11.27
N GLY A 148 -21.00 -19.94 -10.66
CA GLY A 148 -20.05 -18.97 -10.15
C GLY A 148 -19.12 -19.50 -9.05
N LEU A 149 -19.54 -20.56 -8.32
CA LEU A 149 -18.74 -21.16 -7.25
C LEU A 149 -17.54 -21.93 -7.79
N VAL A 150 -17.70 -22.67 -8.90
CA VAL A 150 -16.58 -23.41 -9.52
C VAL A 150 -15.51 -22.42 -10.00
N GLY A 151 -15.93 -21.33 -10.66
CA GLY A 151 -15.02 -20.28 -11.07
C GLY A 151 -14.32 -19.58 -9.90
N ALA A 152 -15.02 -19.34 -8.79
CA ALA A 152 -14.41 -18.78 -7.59
C ALA A 152 -13.31 -19.69 -7.03
N VAL A 153 -13.52 -21.01 -6.99
CA VAL A 153 -12.51 -21.98 -6.57
C VAL A 153 -11.29 -21.95 -7.51
N ILE A 154 -11.50 -21.96 -8.83
CA ILE A 154 -10.41 -21.89 -9.80
C ILE A 154 -9.63 -20.57 -9.66
N GLN A 155 -10.32 -19.44 -9.46
CA GLN A 155 -9.70 -18.14 -9.21
C GLN A 155 -8.84 -18.16 -7.93
N MET A 156 -9.33 -18.76 -6.84
CA MET A 156 -8.57 -18.90 -5.59
C MET A 156 -7.30 -19.76 -5.76
N LEU A 157 -7.27 -20.69 -6.71
CA LEU A 157 -6.08 -21.48 -7.02
C LEU A 157 -5.11 -20.72 -7.94
N ILE A 158 -5.61 -20.14 -9.04
CA ILE A 158 -4.78 -19.55 -10.08
C ILE A 158 -4.20 -18.20 -9.65
N ILE A 159 -5.03 -17.31 -9.10
CA ILE A 159 -4.62 -15.91 -8.87
C ILE A 159 -3.43 -15.81 -7.91
N PRO A 160 -3.41 -16.50 -6.76
CA PRO A 160 -2.28 -16.42 -5.84
C PRO A 160 -0.97 -16.96 -6.44
N VAL A 161 -1.05 -18.03 -7.24
CA VAL A 161 0.13 -18.62 -7.89
C VAL A 161 0.72 -17.65 -8.90
N VAL A 162 -0.12 -17.06 -9.74
CA VAL A 162 0.32 -16.08 -10.76
C VAL A 162 0.90 -14.84 -10.08
N ILE A 163 0.21 -14.27 -9.09
CA ILE A 163 0.68 -13.07 -8.40
C ILE A 163 2.04 -13.31 -7.74
N LYS A 164 2.20 -14.42 -7.01
CA LYS A 164 3.48 -14.74 -6.35
C LYS A 164 4.61 -14.92 -7.37
N ARG A 165 4.41 -15.73 -8.41
CA ARG A 165 5.47 -16.01 -9.41
C ARG A 165 5.86 -14.78 -10.22
N VAL A 166 4.89 -14.02 -10.71
CA VAL A 166 5.14 -12.79 -11.47
C VAL A 166 5.82 -11.76 -10.58
N ASN A 167 5.39 -11.64 -9.32
CA ASN A 167 6.05 -10.73 -8.39
C ASN A 167 7.49 -11.13 -8.08
N THR A 168 7.81 -12.43 -7.96
CA THR A 168 9.20 -12.88 -7.82
C THR A 168 10.05 -12.55 -9.04
N ALA A 169 9.49 -12.64 -10.25
CA ALA A 169 10.23 -12.41 -11.49
C ALA A 169 10.41 -10.91 -11.82
N PHE A 170 9.40 -10.08 -11.56
CA PHE A 170 9.36 -8.67 -11.97
C PHE A 170 9.36 -7.67 -10.82
N ASN A 171 9.31 -8.15 -9.57
CA ASN A 171 9.37 -7.36 -8.33
C ASN A 171 8.26 -6.29 -8.17
N PHE A 172 7.12 -6.40 -8.86
CA PHE A 172 6.08 -5.35 -8.92
C PHE A 172 5.56 -4.83 -7.56
N ILE A 173 5.45 -5.71 -6.54
CA ILE A 173 4.98 -5.38 -5.19
C ILE A 173 6.11 -4.75 -4.36
N ASN A 174 7.37 -5.07 -4.64
CA ASN A 174 8.52 -4.42 -3.99
C ASN A 174 8.75 -2.98 -4.48
N ILE A 175 8.10 -2.59 -5.59
CA ILE A 175 8.21 -1.23 -6.13
C ILE A 175 7.52 -0.18 -5.24
N GLU A 176 6.59 -0.55 -4.34
CA GLU A 176 6.03 0.41 -3.36
C GLU A 176 6.94 0.61 -2.14
N LYS A 177 7.67 -0.42 -1.69
CA LYS A 177 8.80 -0.21 -0.78
C LYS A 177 9.84 0.69 -1.43
N GLU A 178 10.09 0.52 -2.72
CA GLU A 178 10.98 1.38 -3.51
C GLU A 178 10.42 2.80 -3.73
N GLU A 179 9.09 3.01 -3.81
CA GLU A 179 8.47 4.34 -3.91
C GLU A 179 8.53 5.10 -2.58
N ASP A 180 8.32 4.42 -1.44
CA ASP A 180 8.59 5.01 -0.12
C ASP A 180 10.09 5.32 0.03
N HIS A 181 10.98 4.39 -0.32
CA HIS A 181 12.43 4.62 -0.31
C HIS A 181 12.87 5.76 -1.26
N MET A 182 12.34 5.86 -2.48
CA MET A 182 12.64 6.96 -3.41
C MET A 182 12.09 8.30 -2.89
N LYS A 183 10.99 8.28 -2.14
CA LYS A 183 10.44 9.47 -1.46
C LYS A 183 11.33 9.96 -0.32
N PHE A 184 12.22 9.13 0.20
CA PHE A 184 13.12 9.45 1.31
C PHE A 184 14.61 9.37 0.95
N ASN A 185 14.95 9.30 -0.34
CA ASN A 185 16.33 9.27 -0.82
C ASN A 185 17.03 10.65 -0.75
N TYR A 186 16.87 11.34 0.37
CA TYR A 186 17.50 12.63 0.66
C TYR A 186 18.79 12.47 1.47
N LEU A 187 19.15 11.25 1.87
CA LEU A 187 20.37 10.96 2.62
C LEU A 187 21.62 10.79 1.73
N GLU A 188 21.45 10.65 0.42
CA GLU A 188 22.57 10.52 -0.51
C GLU A 188 23.22 11.88 -0.82
N PRO A 189 24.55 11.95 -0.99
CA PRO A 189 25.51 10.84 -0.85
C PRO A 189 25.98 10.59 0.60
N ASP A 190 25.86 11.58 1.49
CA ASP A 190 26.52 11.54 2.81
C ASP A 190 25.76 12.26 3.93
N LYS A 191 24.49 12.60 3.72
CA LYS A 191 23.65 13.26 4.72
C LYS A 191 23.19 12.24 5.76
N THR A 192 23.09 12.69 6.99
CA THR A 192 22.70 11.87 8.16
C THR A 192 21.32 12.23 8.67
N CYS A 193 20.88 13.47 8.44
CA CYS A 193 19.60 14.01 8.90
C CYS A 193 19.09 15.05 7.90
N VAL A 194 17.81 14.98 7.54
CA VAL A 194 17.12 15.92 6.65
C VAL A 194 15.72 16.18 7.20
N LEU A 195 15.28 17.44 7.18
CA LEU A 195 13.89 17.84 7.42
C LEU A 195 13.26 18.27 6.11
N LEU A 196 12.10 17.69 5.79
CA LEU A 196 11.38 17.91 4.54
C LEU A 196 9.97 18.46 4.84
N LEU A 197 9.63 19.62 4.28
CA LEU A 197 8.30 20.21 4.35
C LEU A 197 7.79 20.45 2.92
N ASP A 198 6.64 19.89 2.56
CA ASP A 198 6.06 20.01 1.20
C ASP A 198 7.02 19.63 0.05
N ASN A 199 7.86 18.60 0.27
CA ASN A 199 8.95 18.17 -0.62
C ASN A 199 10.09 19.18 -0.80
N ILE A 200 10.16 20.22 0.05
CA ILE A 200 11.26 21.17 0.12
C ILE A 200 12.15 20.79 1.31
N VAL A 201 13.44 20.66 1.06
CA VAL A 201 14.43 20.46 2.13
C VAL A 201 14.58 21.77 2.89
N ILE A 202 14.12 21.80 4.14
CA ILE A 202 14.23 22.97 5.02
C ILE A 202 15.46 22.89 5.92
N TYR A 203 16.04 21.71 6.09
CA TYR A 203 17.29 21.49 6.82
C TYR A 203 17.96 20.19 6.39
N GLU A 204 19.29 20.19 6.37
CA GLU A 204 20.11 19.02 6.11
C GLU A 204 21.42 19.09 6.90
N SER A 205 21.94 17.92 7.29
CA SER A 205 23.22 17.82 7.99
C SER A 205 23.95 16.52 7.66
N LYS A 206 25.26 16.55 7.89
CA LYS A 206 26.18 15.40 7.81
C LYS A 206 26.70 14.98 9.19
N ASP A 207 26.29 15.68 10.25
CA ASP A 207 26.73 15.40 11.61
C ASP A 207 26.11 14.12 12.15
N ASN A 208 26.83 13.42 13.02
CA ASN A 208 26.39 12.12 13.52
C ASN A 208 25.56 12.24 14.81
N GLY A 209 24.70 11.24 15.02
CA GLY A 209 23.91 11.11 16.24
C GLY A 209 22.77 12.13 16.30
N VAL A 210 22.47 12.63 17.50
CA VAL A 210 21.36 13.58 17.72
C VAL A 210 21.72 15.04 17.43
N LYS A 211 23.00 15.33 17.20
CA LYS A 211 23.49 16.71 17.02
C LYS A 211 22.73 17.48 15.94
N PRO A 212 22.46 16.91 14.73
CA PRO A 212 21.73 17.63 13.70
C PRO A 212 20.39 18.17 14.17
N LEU A 213 19.59 17.32 14.81
CA LEU A 213 18.22 17.65 15.19
C LEU A 213 18.20 18.58 16.41
N VAL A 214 19.09 18.36 17.38
CA VAL A 214 19.21 19.25 18.55
C VAL A 214 19.65 20.66 18.13
N ASN A 215 20.66 20.78 17.26
CA ASN A 215 21.10 22.07 16.74
C ASN A 215 19.98 22.81 16.00
N TYR A 216 19.23 22.09 15.16
CA TYR A 216 18.08 22.67 14.46
C TYR A 216 17.04 23.18 15.45
N LEU A 217 16.63 22.37 16.43
CA LEU A 217 15.61 22.77 17.41
C LEU A 217 16.06 23.95 18.28
N TYR A 218 17.34 23.99 18.66
CA TYR A 218 17.89 25.06 19.47
C TYR A 218 17.91 26.41 18.74
N HIS A 219 18.31 26.42 17.46
CA HIS A 219 18.45 27.66 16.69
C HIS A 219 17.20 28.09 15.94
N ASN A 220 16.35 27.15 15.52
CA ASN A 220 15.20 27.41 14.64
C ASN A 220 13.85 27.15 15.33
N GLY A 221 13.84 26.50 16.49
CA GLY A 221 12.63 26.12 17.20
C GLY A 221 11.96 24.87 16.63
N ILE A 222 10.75 24.59 17.12
CA ILE A 222 9.97 23.40 16.72
C ILE A 222 9.48 23.57 15.28
N PRO A 223 9.77 22.61 14.37
CA PRO A 223 9.27 22.65 12.99
C PRO A 223 7.75 22.43 12.91
N GLN A 224 7.15 22.70 11.76
CA GLN A 224 5.74 22.41 11.52
C GLN A 224 5.46 20.90 11.65
N GLN A 225 4.30 20.52 12.18
CA GLN A 225 3.95 19.11 12.45
C GLN A 225 3.95 18.20 11.21
N ASP A 226 3.70 18.77 10.03
CA ASP A 226 3.67 18.05 8.76
C ASP A 226 5.08 17.89 8.15
N THR A 227 6.11 18.44 8.81
CA THR A 227 7.52 18.20 8.47
C THR A 227 7.84 16.72 8.65
N ILE A 228 8.57 16.17 7.69
CA ILE A 228 9.07 14.80 7.73
C ILE A 228 10.53 14.82 8.14
N LEU A 229 10.87 14.09 9.20
CA LEU A 229 12.25 13.81 9.54
C LEU A 229 12.75 12.58 8.76
N ILE A 230 13.87 12.71 8.09
CA ILE A 230 14.58 11.65 7.39
C ILE A 230 15.95 11.52 8.05
N ASP A 231 16.19 10.41 8.73
CA ASP A 231 17.43 10.19 9.49
C ASP A 231 18.09 8.86 9.12
N LYS A 232 19.41 8.78 9.27
CA LYS A 232 20.14 7.52 9.08
C LYS A 232 19.82 6.53 10.20
N VAL A 233 19.69 6.98 11.44
CA VAL A 233 19.47 6.12 12.61
C VAL A 233 18.48 6.74 13.59
N ILE A 234 17.31 6.12 13.72
CA ILE A 234 16.30 6.50 14.71
C ILE A 234 16.42 5.61 15.94
N GLY A 235 17.23 6.07 16.89
CA GLY A 235 17.26 5.52 18.25
C GLY A 235 16.25 6.21 19.18
N LEU A 236 16.19 5.76 20.43
CA LEU A 236 15.24 6.28 21.43
C LEU A 236 15.36 7.81 21.63
N ALA A 237 16.58 8.36 21.52
CA ALA A 237 16.83 9.80 21.64
C ALA A 237 16.15 10.60 20.53
N VAL A 238 16.35 10.20 19.27
CA VAL A 238 15.72 10.84 18.09
C VAL A 238 14.20 10.67 18.15
N ALA A 239 13.71 9.50 18.53
CA ALA A 239 12.29 9.25 18.67
C ALA A 239 11.62 10.18 19.69
N ASN A 240 12.26 10.46 20.83
CA ASN A 240 11.77 11.44 21.80
C ASN A 240 11.76 12.86 21.23
N LEU A 241 12.78 13.26 20.47
CA LEU A 241 12.78 14.56 19.80
C LEU A 241 11.63 14.69 18.78
N VAL A 242 11.35 13.64 18.00
CA VAL A 242 10.22 13.59 17.07
C VAL A 242 8.89 13.79 17.81
N VAL A 243 8.71 13.12 18.94
CA VAL A 243 7.51 13.25 19.78
C VAL A 243 7.42 14.65 20.40
N TYR A 244 8.51 15.18 20.94
CA TYR A 244 8.60 16.55 21.49
C TYR A 244 8.18 17.60 20.45
N CYS A 245 8.60 17.42 19.19
CA CYS A 245 8.26 18.32 18.10
C CYS A 245 6.82 18.17 17.58
N GLY A 246 6.12 17.08 17.93
CA GLY A 246 4.80 16.76 17.39
C GLY A 246 4.82 16.40 15.91
N LEU A 247 5.93 15.85 15.39
CA LEU A 247 6.03 15.43 14.00
C LEU A 247 5.15 14.19 13.75
N LYS A 248 4.45 14.16 12.62
CA LYS A 248 3.54 13.06 12.27
C LYS A 248 4.20 11.94 11.48
N THR A 249 5.36 12.20 10.86
CA THR A 249 6.02 11.25 9.95
C THR A 249 7.53 11.27 10.11
N VAL A 250 8.15 10.08 10.13
CA VAL A 250 9.60 9.92 10.16
C VAL A 250 10.06 8.75 9.28
N TYR A 251 11.22 8.88 8.65
CA TYR A 251 11.92 7.84 7.92
C TYR A 251 13.30 7.58 8.53
N GLY A 252 13.65 6.30 8.71
CA GLY A 252 14.96 5.87 9.22
C GLY A 252 15.62 4.79 8.37
N LYS A 253 16.89 4.92 7.97
CA LYS A 253 17.62 3.76 7.41
C LYS A 253 17.66 2.60 8.42
N THR A 254 17.84 2.93 9.70
CA THR A 254 17.78 1.96 10.81
C THR A 254 16.95 2.52 11.96
N VAL A 255 16.09 1.70 12.57
CA VAL A 255 15.26 2.06 13.72
C VAL A 255 15.44 1.03 14.84
N SER A 256 15.52 1.46 16.11
CA SER A 256 15.53 0.54 17.26
C SER A 256 14.11 0.16 17.71
N GLN A 257 13.97 -1.03 18.31
CA GLN A 257 12.69 -1.52 18.83
C GLN A 257 12.06 -0.55 19.86
N PRO A 258 12.79 0.01 20.86
CA PRO A 258 12.23 1.00 21.79
C PRO A 258 11.76 2.29 21.10
N ALA A 259 12.50 2.74 20.08
CA ALA A 259 12.11 3.92 19.30
C ALA A 259 10.80 3.69 18.54
N LEU A 260 10.66 2.54 17.88
CA LEU A 260 9.45 2.19 17.13
C LEU A 260 8.21 2.11 18.05
N GLU A 261 8.35 1.53 19.23
CA GLU A 261 7.27 1.43 20.22
C GLU A 261 6.84 2.81 20.72
N LEU A 262 7.79 3.69 21.05
CA LEU A 262 7.51 5.07 21.47
C LEU A 262 6.77 5.85 20.38
N LEU A 263 7.23 5.77 19.13
CA LEU A 263 6.66 6.49 18.00
C LEU A 263 5.23 6.00 17.68
N LYS A 264 5.00 4.67 17.69
CA LYS A 264 3.67 4.09 17.50
C LYS A 264 2.70 4.49 18.60
N LYS A 265 3.15 4.50 19.87
CA LYS A 265 2.35 4.96 21.01
C LYS A 265 1.84 6.41 20.81
N HIS A 266 2.64 7.26 20.17
CA HIS A 266 2.30 8.65 19.87
C HIS A 266 1.71 8.86 18.46
N LYS A 267 1.30 7.78 17.77
CA LYS A 267 0.67 7.82 16.44
C LYS A 267 1.53 8.49 15.35
N VAL A 268 2.84 8.36 15.45
CA VAL A 268 3.77 8.79 14.40
C VAL A 268 3.87 7.70 13.33
N ASN A 269 3.76 8.10 12.05
CA ASN A 269 3.99 7.21 10.92
C ASN A 269 5.50 6.99 10.74
N VAL A 270 5.95 5.73 10.89
CA VAL A 270 7.37 5.38 10.84
C VAL A 270 7.66 4.51 9.62
N PHE A 271 8.55 4.99 8.76
CA PHE A 271 9.09 4.26 7.62
C PHE A 271 10.53 3.86 7.91
N TYR A 272 10.94 2.64 7.55
CA TYR A 272 12.30 2.17 7.80
C TYR A 272 12.76 1.04 6.90
N GLU A 273 14.08 0.92 6.73
CA GLU A 273 14.71 -0.19 5.98
C GLU A 273 15.02 -1.37 6.90
N VAL A 274 15.65 -1.09 8.06
CA VAL A 274 16.12 -2.10 9.01
C VAL A 274 15.61 -1.80 10.42
N LEU A 275 15.06 -2.82 11.09
CA LEU A 275 14.69 -2.80 12.49
C LEU A 275 15.71 -3.59 13.31
N VAL A 276 16.23 -3.00 14.39
CA VAL A 276 17.20 -3.64 15.29
C VAL A 276 16.69 -3.66 16.74
N PRO A 277 17.13 -4.60 17.59
CA PRO A 277 16.72 -4.62 19.00
C PRO A 277 17.10 -3.34 19.74
N ASN A 278 18.34 -2.87 19.58
CA ASN A 278 18.86 -1.63 20.18
C ASN A 278 19.90 -1.00 19.25
N ILE A 279 20.12 0.32 19.36
CA ILE A 279 21.24 0.98 18.69
C ILE A 279 22.51 0.69 19.50
N LEU A 280 23.50 0.09 18.84
CA LEU A 280 24.77 -0.24 19.46
C LEU A 280 25.80 0.88 19.28
N ARG A 281 26.84 0.86 20.10
CA ARG A 281 28.06 1.65 19.87
C ARG A 281 28.74 1.27 18.56
N LYS A 282 29.64 2.14 18.08
CA LYS A 282 30.40 1.92 16.83
C LYS A 282 31.24 0.62 16.86
N ASP A 283 31.75 0.25 18.03
CA ASP A 283 32.52 -0.98 18.29
C ASP A 283 31.62 -2.22 18.50
N LYS A 284 30.28 -2.05 18.53
CA LYS A 284 29.27 -3.09 18.73
C LYS A 284 29.38 -3.85 20.07
N THR A 285 30.06 -3.28 21.06
CA THR A 285 30.31 -3.96 22.35
C THR A 285 29.15 -3.83 23.34
N ASP A 286 28.37 -2.76 23.24
CA ASP A 286 27.31 -2.41 24.18
C ASP A 286 26.25 -1.50 23.52
N ILE A 287 25.10 -1.34 24.20
CA ILE A 287 24.05 -0.39 23.81
C ILE A 287 24.62 1.04 23.84
N CYS A 288 24.16 1.87 22.90
CA CYS A 288 24.53 3.27 22.80
C CYS A 288 24.34 4.00 24.16
N PRO A 289 25.37 4.70 24.69
CA PRO A 289 25.27 5.44 25.95
C PRO A 289 24.10 6.41 25.98
N LEU A 290 23.81 7.02 24.83
CA LEU A 290 22.71 7.95 24.68
C LEU A 290 21.34 7.26 24.81
N GLU A 291 21.18 6.04 24.28
CA GLU A 291 19.93 5.29 24.48
C GLU A 291 19.74 4.92 25.96
N LYS A 292 20.81 4.53 26.66
CA LYS A 292 20.75 4.26 28.11
C LYS A 292 20.37 5.52 28.89
N TYR A 293 21.01 6.65 28.62
CA TYR A 293 20.70 7.91 29.27
C TYR A 293 19.24 8.34 29.02
N VAL A 294 18.79 8.31 27.77
CA VAL A 294 17.41 8.71 27.44
C VAL A 294 16.39 7.78 28.08
N SER A 295 16.69 6.49 28.25
CA SER A 295 15.79 5.54 28.90
C SER A 295 15.51 5.84 30.38
N THR A 296 16.34 6.65 31.05
CA THR A 296 16.12 7.05 32.45
C THR A 296 15.26 8.31 32.60
N LEU A 297 14.97 9.00 31.50
CA LEU A 297 14.21 10.25 31.48
C LEU A 297 12.71 9.98 31.31
N VAL A 298 11.88 10.79 31.99
CA VAL A 298 10.44 10.54 32.14
C VAL A 298 9.55 11.19 31.07
N SER A 299 10.05 12.16 30.31
CA SER A 299 9.26 12.82 29.25
C SER A 299 10.09 13.27 28.04
N PRO A 300 9.48 13.43 26.85
CA PRO A 300 10.14 13.98 25.67
C PRO A 300 10.78 15.35 25.88
N GLU A 301 10.16 16.22 26.69
CA GLU A 301 10.68 17.54 27.05
C GLU A 301 11.96 17.42 27.90
N ALA A 302 11.96 16.52 28.89
CA ALA A 302 13.14 16.25 29.71
C ALA A 302 14.30 15.71 28.86
N VAL A 303 13.99 14.87 27.86
CA VAL A 303 14.97 14.38 26.89
C VAL A 303 15.53 15.53 26.07
N TYR A 304 14.70 16.41 25.52
CA TYR A 304 15.19 17.55 24.75
C TYR A 304 16.14 18.43 25.58
N MET A 305 15.76 18.80 26.80
CA MET A 305 16.61 19.60 27.69
C MET A 305 17.94 18.90 28.02
N GLY A 306 17.89 17.60 28.33
CA GLY A 306 19.11 16.82 28.58
C GLY A 306 20.03 16.73 27.34
N LEU A 307 19.46 16.62 26.14
CA LEU A 307 20.22 16.59 24.91
C LEU A 307 20.82 17.96 24.55
N VAL A 308 20.13 19.08 24.85
CA VAL A 308 20.69 20.44 24.69
C VAL A 308 21.92 20.63 25.55
N GLU A 309 21.92 20.18 26.81
CA GLU A 309 23.10 20.23 27.68
C GLU A 309 24.30 19.45 27.10
N ILE A 310 24.04 18.28 26.51
CA ILE A 310 25.08 17.42 25.94
C ILE A 310 25.64 18.00 24.64
N VAL A 311 24.78 18.53 23.76
CA VAL A 311 25.15 18.95 22.40
C VAL A 311 25.62 20.40 22.34
N ILE A 312 24.92 21.32 23.02
CA ILE A 312 25.16 22.77 22.93
C ILE A 312 26.14 23.22 24.00
N ASN A 313 25.91 22.82 25.26
CA ASN A 313 26.73 23.26 26.39
C ASN A 313 28.00 22.42 26.58
N ASN A 314 28.27 21.48 25.67
CA ASN A 314 29.41 20.56 25.70
C ASN A 314 29.56 19.83 27.05
N ASN A 315 28.45 19.52 27.74
CA ASN A 315 28.50 18.78 28.99
C ASN A 315 28.93 17.32 28.67
N PRO A 316 30.07 16.84 29.18
CA PRO A 316 30.65 15.56 28.76
C PRO A 316 29.92 14.37 29.39
N LEU A 317 28.66 14.15 29.00
CA LEU A 317 28.06 12.83 29.01
C LEU A 317 28.39 12.16 27.66
N HIS A 318 29.60 11.60 27.63
CA HIS A 318 30.05 10.57 26.68
C HIS A 318 29.72 10.78 25.19
N LEU A 319 30.41 11.73 24.54
CA LEU A 319 30.71 11.65 23.11
C LEU A 319 32.09 11.02 22.88
N LYS A 320 32.24 9.75 23.24
CA LYS A 320 33.27 8.84 22.72
C LYS A 320 32.65 7.48 22.44
#